data_AF-A0A379I882-F1
#
_entry.id   AF-A0A379I882-F1
#
_cell.length_a   1.000
_cell.length_b   1.000
_cell.length_c   1.000
_cell.angle_alpha   90.00
_cell.angle_beta   90.00
_cell.angle_gamma   90.00
#
_symmetry.space_group_name_H-M   'P 1'
#
loop_
_entity.id
_entity.type
_entity.pdbx_description
1 polymer ?
#
loop_
_entity_poly.entity_id
_entity_poly.type
_entity_poly.pdbx_seq_one_letter_code
_entity_poly.pdbx_strand_id
1 'polypeptide(L)'
;MLQDDDLGLLNIKPTRTAISIDERLLQSFVQINNFYTEHSREPQSNPTDILEFQLFNRLKGIRANKQKCDSLRHADEFKLLDHIEPEKNISSVADIFDDDAFGLLDNEADGIFNLKHVPSSPINMPDKIAQRKRCEDFDKFEQLFKACHSELTSGIREARPFTGEQQIKPGHFFILHGITAYVAEVGEKEVKNGKVNARLRCIFENGTESNMLLRSLATELYKDETGRRILDHQEKALEALELIKSEDVKSGHLYILSSLSQDPGISSIENLYKIGYSTVPVVKQR
;
A
#
# COMPACT_ATOMS: atom_id res chain seq x y z
N MET A 1 47.75 -2.51 -29.47
CA MET A 1 48.02 -2.83 -28.07
C MET A 1 46.93 -2.16 -27.25
N LEU A 2 46.05 -2.94 -26.64
CA LEU A 2 45.07 -2.48 -25.66
C LEU A 2 45.47 -3.14 -24.35
N GLN A 3 46.47 -2.56 -23.69
CA GLN A 3 46.97 -2.97 -22.38
C GLN A 3 46.94 -1.72 -21.53
N ASP A 4 45.78 -1.42 -20.95
CA ASP A 4 45.66 -0.69 -19.68
C ASP A 4 44.19 -0.75 -19.25
N ASP A 5 43.89 -1.74 -18.40
CA ASP A 5 42.62 -1.79 -17.65
C ASP A 5 42.81 -1.00 -16.35
N ASP A 6 42.91 0.33 -16.50
CA ASP A 6 43.16 1.31 -15.44
C ASP A 6 42.11 1.27 -14.30
N LEU A 7 40.97 0.64 -14.54
CA LEU A 7 39.86 0.57 -13.59
C LEU A 7 39.73 -0.82 -12.93
N GLY A 8 40.59 -1.78 -13.28
CA GLY A 8 40.54 -3.15 -12.75
C GLY A 8 39.19 -3.83 -12.98
N LEU A 9 38.45 -3.42 -14.02
CA LEU A 9 37.10 -3.89 -14.29
C LEU A 9 37.10 -5.30 -14.91
N LEU A 10 38.23 -5.74 -15.45
CA LEU A 10 38.44 -7.09 -15.98
C LEU A 10 39.00 -8.05 -14.91
N ASN A 11 39.29 -7.57 -13.69
CA ASN A 11 39.66 -8.42 -12.56
C ASN A 11 38.41 -9.05 -11.93
N ILE A 12 37.91 -10.12 -12.55
CA ILE A 12 36.99 -11.05 -11.92
C ILE A 12 37.66 -11.67 -10.69
N LYS A 13 37.19 -11.32 -9.48
CA LYS A 13 37.56 -12.05 -8.26
C LYS A 13 37.20 -13.52 -8.50
N PRO A 14 38.12 -14.48 -8.24
CA PRO A 14 37.83 -15.88 -8.48
C PRO A 14 36.52 -16.22 -7.76
N THR A 15 35.52 -16.65 -8.54
CA THR A 15 34.27 -17.15 -8.00
C THR A 15 34.66 -18.26 -7.03
N ARG A 16 34.44 -18.04 -5.72
CA ARG A 16 34.67 -19.08 -4.71
C ARG A 16 33.93 -20.32 -5.23
N THR A 17 34.68 -21.39 -5.50
CA THR A 17 34.09 -22.66 -5.94
C THR A 17 32.94 -22.96 -5.00
N ALA A 18 31.77 -23.26 -5.57
CA ALA A 18 30.62 -23.60 -4.76
C ALA A 18 31.04 -24.78 -3.87
N ILE A 19 31.16 -24.52 -2.57
CA ILE A 19 31.57 -25.50 -1.57
C ILE A 19 30.71 -26.73 -1.81
N SER A 20 31.35 -27.85 -2.13
CA SER A 20 30.62 -29.07 -2.47
C SER A 20 29.78 -29.49 -1.25
N ILE A 21 28.70 -30.23 -1.48
CA ILE A 21 27.82 -30.69 -0.40
C ILE A 21 28.64 -31.47 0.66
N ASP A 22 29.65 -32.21 0.21
CA ASP A 22 30.56 -32.98 1.07
C ASP A 22 31.55 -32.09 1.83
N GLU A 23 32.10 -31.03 1.22
CA GLU A 23 32.97 -30.08 1.92
C GLU A 23 32.21 -29.31 3.02
N ARG A 24 30.95 -28.95 2.77
CA ARG A 24 30.09 -28.31 3.77
C ARG A 24 29.82 -29.24 4.95
N LEU A 25 29.62 -30.52 4.65
CA LEU A 25 29.36 -31.56 5.64
C LEU A 25 30.62 -31.79 6.49
N LEU A 26 31.80 -31.87 5.88
CA LEU A 26 33.09 -31.93 6.58
C LEU A 26 33.31 -30.70 7.48
N GLN A 27 33.10 -29.50 6.96
CA GLN A 27 33.24 -28.27 7.74
C GLN A 27 32.30 -28.24 8.95
N SER A 28 31.07 -28.76 8.80
CA SER A 28 30.11 -28.85 9.90
C SER A 28 30.54 -29.86 10.97
N PHE A 29 31.21 -30.94 10.59
CA PHE A 29 31.72 -31.93 11.53
C PHE A 29 32.99 -31.46 12.25
N VAL A 30 33.87 -30.72 11.57
CA VAL A 30 35.03 -30.07 12.20
C VAL A 30 34.59 -29.10 13.31
N GLN A 31 33.48 -28.37 13.13
CA GLN A 31 32.93 -27.52 14.19
C GLN A 31 32.52 -28.31 15.43
N ILE A 32 31.99 -29.52 15.25
CA ILE A 32 31.61 -30.42 16.33
C ILE A 32 32.86 -30.96 17.03
N ASN A 33 33.90 -31.36 16.29
CA ASN A 33 35.19 -31.78 16.86
C ASN A 33 35.84 -30.65 17.66
N ASN A 34 35.84 -29.41 17.13
CA ASN A 34 36.38 -28.25 17.85
C ASN A 34 35.63 -28.00 19.16
N PHE A 35 34.29 -28.08 19.14
CA PHE A 35 33.50 -27.98 20.36
C PHE A 35 33.87 -29.07 21.37
N TYR A 36 34.08 -30.30 20.90
CA TYR A 36 34.53 -31.40 21.75
C TYR A 36 35.94 -31.17 22.32
N THR A 37 36.87 -30.59 21.55
CA THR A 37 38.20 -30.25 22.07
C THR A 37 38.17 -29.16 23.14
N GLU A 38 37.30 -28.15 22.99
CA GLU A 38 37.21 -27.03 23.91
C GLU A 38 36.45 -27.39 25.19
N HIS A 39 35.37 -28.18 25.08
CA HIS A 39 34.49 -28.49 26.19
C HIS A 39 34.64 -29.91 26.75
N SER A 40 35.42 -30.77 26.09
CA SER A 40 35.58 -32.21 26.43
C SER A 40 34.24 -32.94 26.61
N ARG A 41 33.19 -32.47 25.92
CA ARG A 41 31.81 -32.93 26.05
C ARG A 41 31.09 -32.87 24.71
N GLU A 42 30.15 -33.79 24.48
CA GLU A 42 29.21 -33.72 23.36
C GLU A 42 28.24 -32.52 23.52
N PRO A 43 27.87 -31.84 22.42
CA PRO A 43 26.89 -30.75 22.48
C PRO A 43 25.54 -31.28 22.99
N GLN A 44 24.88 -30.53 23.87
CA GLN A 44 23.57 -30.90 24.42
C GLN A 44 22.41 -30.05 23.88
N SER A 45 21.19 -30.54 24.04
CA SER A 45 19.97 -29.80 23.72
C SER A 45 19.69 -28.72 24.78
N ASN A 46 20.39 -27.60 24.71
CA ASN A 46 20.16 -26.46 25.59
C ASN A 46 19.56 -25.26 24.81
N PRO A 47 18.28 -24.91 25.02
CA PRO A 47 17.63 -23.80 24.32
C PRO A 47 18.14 -22.41 24.73
N THR A 48 18.94 -22.30 25.80
CA THR A 48 19.57 -21.04 26.21
C THR A 48 20.86 -20.72 25.44
N ASP A 49 21.54 -21.73 24.90
CA ASP A 49 22.71 -21.55 24.03
C ASP A 49 22.39 -22.01 22.60
N ILE A 50 22.12 -21.02 21.75
CA ILE A 50 21.74 -21.21 20.35
C ILE A 50 22.83 -21.96 19.58
N LEU A 51 24.11 -21.75 19.91
CA LEU A 51 25.23 -22.35 19.20
C LEU A 51 25.37 -23.83 19.56
N GLU A 52 25.28 -24.16 20.86
CA GLU A 52 25.30 -25.55 21.33
C GLU A 52 24.11 -26.34 20.77
N PHE A 53 22.91 -25.76 20.80
CA PHE A 53 21.70 -26.38 20.26
C PHE A 53 21.81 -26.65 18.76
N GLN A 54 22.41 -25.74 17.98
CA GLN A 54 22.66 -25.96 16.56
C GLN A 54 23.64 -27.11 16.31
N LEU A 55 24.73 -27.20 17.08
CA LEU A 55 25.71 -28.27 16.96
C LEU A 55 25.12 -29.64 17.36
N PHE A 56 24.30 -29.68 18.41
CA PHE A 56 23.59 -30.89 18.83
C PHE A 56 22.66 -31.43 17.74
N ASN A 57 21.82 -30.55 17.15
CA ASN A 57 20.92 -30.96 16.06
C ASN A 57 21.67 -31.43 14.82
N ARG A 58 22.83 -30.82 14.51
CA ARG A 58 23.70 -31.25 13.41
C ARG A 58 24.31 -32.63 13.68
N LEU A 59 24.88 -32.86 14.87
CA LEU A 59 25.42 -34.16 15.29
C LEU A 59 24.33 -35.25 15.20
N LYS A 60 23.13 -34.96 15.72
CA LYS A 60 21.96 -35.86 15.66
C LYS A 60 21.58 -36.17 14.20
N GLY A 61 21.56 -35.17 13.33
CA GLY A 61 21.27 -35.35 11.90
C GLY A 61 22.35 -36.13 11.14
N ILE A 62 23.61 -36.05 11.56
CA ILE A 62 24.70 -36.84 11.01
C ILE A 62 24.58 -38.30 11.48
N ARG A 63 24.38 -38.53 12.79
CA ARG A 63 24.17 -39.88 13.39
C ARG A 63 22.95 -40.60 12.77
N ALA A 64 21.93 -39.89 12.31
CA ALA A 64 20.75 -40.47 11.68
C ALA A 64 20.97 -41.02 10.25
N ASN A 65 22.06 -40.66 9.57
CA ASN A 65 22.30 -41.06 8.17
C ASN A 65 23.63 -41.80 8.02
N LYS A 66 23.53 -43.12 7.80
CA LYS A 66 24.67 -44.03 7.66
C LYS A 66 25.67 -43.64 6.57
N GLN A 67 25.21 -43.13 5.42
CA GLN A 67 26.08 -42.70 4.33
C GLN A 67 26.96 -41.50 4.73
N LYS A 68 26.39 -40.57 5.51
CA LYS A 68 27.12 -39.39 6.01
C LYS A 68 28.12 -39.78 7.10
N CYS A 69 27.76 -40.72 7.98
CA CYS A 69 28.68 -41.29 8.96
C CYS A 69 29.86 -41.96 8.27
N ASP A 70 29.62 -42.82 7.26
CA ASP A 70 30.68 -43.52 6.53
C ASP A 70 31.63 -42.54 5.82
N SER A 71 31.08 -41.50 5.17
CA SER A 71 31.88 -40.44 4.55
C SER A 71 32.69 -39.62 5.55
N LEU A 72 32.24 -39.47 6.79
CA LEU A 72 32.91 -38.67 7.84
C LEU A 72 33.85 -39.47 8.75
N ARG A 73 33.91 -40.80 8.64
CA ARG A 73 34.77 -41.63 9.48
C ARG A 73 36.24 -41.21 9.45
N HIS A 74 36.72 -40.68 8.32
CA HIS A 74 38.10 -40.21 8.20
C HIS A 74 38.39 -38.92 8.98
N ALA A 75 37.35 -38.15 9.33
CA ALA A 75 37.45 -36.91 10.10
C ALA A 75 37.08 -37.10 11.58
N ASP A 76 36.67 -38.31 11.98
CA ASP A 76 36.25 -38.64 13.34
C ASP A 76 37.42 -39.02 14.24
N GLU A 77 38.11 -38.00 14.76
CA GLU A 77 39.24 -38.16 15.67
C GLU A 77 38.81 -38.61 17.07
N PHE A 78 37.56 -38.34 17.47
CA PHE A 78 37.06 -38.53 18.83
C PHE A 78 36.05 -39.68 18.97
N LYS A 79 35.85 -40.48 17.92
CA LYS A 79 34.85 -41.57 17.86
C LYS A 79 33.43 -41.09 18.19
N LEU A 80 33.08 -39.87 17.79
CA LEU A 80 31.75 -39.29 18.01
C LEU A 80 30.68 -39.91 17.11
N LEU A 81 31.11 -40.64 16.07
CA LEU A 81 30.24 -41.35 15.13
C LEU A 81 30.04 -42.83 15.46
N ASP A 82 30.52 -43.31 16.61
CA ASP A 82 30.21 -44.67 17.06
C ASP A 82 28.70 -44.76 17.33
N HIS A 83 28.04 -45.59 16.51
CA HIS A 83 26.65 -45.96 16.62
C HIS A 83 26.35 -46.46 18.04
N ILE A 84 25.77 -45.61 18.88
CA ILE A 84 24.93 -46.09 19.96
C ILE A 84 23.57 -46.30 19.31
N GLU A 85 23.20 -47.56 19.05
CA GLU A 85 21.80 -47.91 18.85
C GLU A 85 21.03 -47.48 20.10
N PRO A 86 20.10 -46.52 20.05
CA PRO A 86 18.99 -46.59 20.97
C PRO A 86 17.99 -47.58 20.35
N GLU A 87 18.23 -48.87 20.49
CA GLU A 87 17.10 -49.80 20.44
C GLU A 87 16.29 -49.62 21.74
N LYS A 88 15.54 -48.52 21.83
CA LYS A 88 14.27 -48.62 22.53
C LYS A 88 13.39 -49.45 21.60
N ASN A 89 13.32 -50.74 21.89
CA ASN A 89 12.35 -51.63 21.30
C ASN A 89 10.96 -51.00 21.50
N ILE A 90 10.43 -50.42 20.44
CA ILE A 90 9.07 -49.88 20.40
C ILE A 90 8.17 -51.12 20.46
N SER A 91 7.71 -51.46 21.66
CA SER A 91 6.98 -52.70 21.92
C SER A 91 5.49 -52.55 21.64
N SER A 92 5.02 -51.30 21.59
CA SER A 92 3.62 -50.97 21.33
C SER A 92 3.47 -49.62 20.64
N VAL A 93 2.31 -49.40 20.02
CA VAL A 93 1.93 -48.08 19.50
C VAL A 93 1.87 -47.01 20.59
N ALA A 94 1.65 -47.36 21.86
CA ALA A 94 1.62 -46.42 22.98
C ALA A 94 3.00 -45.81 23.28
N ASP A 95 4.08 -46.58 23.12
CA ASP A 95 5.45 -46.09 23.31
C ASP A 95 5.82 -45.00 22.28
N ILE A 96 5.18 -45.01 21.10
CA ILE A 96 5.36 -43.99 20.04
C ILE A 96 4.67 -42.68 20.43
N PHE A 97 3.53 -42.76 21.12
CA PHE A 97 2.78 -41.59 21.57
C PHE A 97 3.39 -40.96 22.83
N ASP A 98 4.01 -41.74 23.70
CA ASP A 98 4.63 -41.24 24.94
C ASP A 98 6.01 -40.56 24.72
N ASP A 99 6.72 -40.85 23.62
CA ASP A 99 8.01 -40.22 23.26
C ASP A 99 7.83 -38.97 22.37
N ASP A 100 6.72 -38.23 22.57
CA ASP A 100 6.46 -36.97 21.89
C ASP A 100 7.25 -35.81 22.51
N ALA A 101 8.59 -35.90 22.44
CA ALA A 101 9.52 -34.92 22.96
C ALA A 101 9.36 -33.51 22.35
N PHE A 102 8.57 -33.38 21.28
CA PHE A 102 8.30 -32.12 20.58
C PHE A 102 6.84 -31.66 20.68
N GLY A 103 5.96 -32.38 21.40
CA GLY A 103 4.54 -32.02 21.54
C GLY A 103 3.80 -31.95 20.20
N LEU A 104 4.24 -32.73 19.20
CA LEU A 104 3.74 -32.69 17.82
C LEU A 104 2.48 -33.55 17.62
N LEU A 105 2.26 -34.52 18.52
CA LEU A 105 1.17 -35.49 18.49
C LEU A 105 0.06 -35.14 19.47
N ASP A 106 0.26 -34.13 20.33
CA ASP A 106 -0.82 -33.54 21.08
C ASP A 106 -1.89 -32.98 20.11
N ASN A 107 -3.15 -33.30 20.37
CA ASN A 107 -4.32 -32.84 19.60
C ASN A 107 -4.57 -31.33 19.81
N GLU A 108 -3.54 -30.48 19.77
CA GLU A 108 -3.66 -29.03 19.71
C GLU A 108 -4.06 -28.58 18.30
N ALA A 109 -5.14 -29.14 17.75
CA ALA A 109 -5.82 -28.54 16.59
C ALA A 109 -6.24 -27.07 16.89
N ASP A 110 -6.35 -26.72 18.17
CA ASP A 110 -6.65 -25.37 18.66
C ASP A 110 -5.41 -24.46 18.76
N GLY A 111 -4.19 -25.00 18.69
CA GLY A 111 -2.94 -24.24 18.78
C GLY A 111 -2.67 -23.39 17.53
N ILE A 112 -3.14 -23.84 16.37
CA ILE A 112 -3.00 -23.13 15.08
C ILE A 112 -3.79 -21.80 15.08
N PHE A 113 -4.90 -21.74 15.83
CA PHE A 113 -5.73 -20.54 15.94
C PHE A 113 -5.29 -19.60 17.07
N ASN A 114 -4.41 -20.05 17.97
CA ASN A 114 -3.94 -19.28 19.12
C ASN A 114 -2.58 -18.62 18.83
N LEU A 115 -2.63 -17.39 18.35
CA LEU A 115 -1.46 -16.55 18.09
C LEU A 115 -0.77 -16.11 19.40
N LYS A 116 0.16 -16.92 19.93
CA LYS A 116 0.89 -16.64 21.19
C LYS A 116 1.94 -15.52 21.08
N HIS A 117 2.52 -15.28 19.90
CA HIS A 117 3.66 -14.37 19.72
C HIS A 117 3.36 -13.13 18.86
N VAL A 118 2.10 -12.90 18.49
CA VAL A 118 1.70 -11.72 17.70
C VAL A 118 0.75 -10.88 18.55
N PRO A 119 0.96 -9.54 18.65
CA PRO A 119 -0.01 -8.68 19.31
C PRO A 119 -1.34 -8.79 18.55
N SER A 120 -2.37 -9.28 19.24
CA SER A 120 -3.76 -9.23 18.80
C SER A 120 -4.28 -7.80 18.90
N SER A 121 -3.67 -6.87 18.16
CA SER A 121 -4.33 -5.60 17.91
C SER A 121 -5.56 -5.91 17.05
N PRO A 122 -6.77 -5.49 17.45
CA PRO A 122 -7.90 -5.56 16.54
C PRO A 122 -7.49 -4.73 15.32
N ILE A 123 -7.30 -5.41 14.18
CA ILE A 123 -7.30 -4.73 12.89
C ILE A 123 -8.62 -3.97 12.90
N ASN A 124 -8.56 -2.65 12.93
CA ASN A 124 -9.73 -1.79 12.86
C ASN A 124 -10.38 -2.07 11.50
N MET A 125 -11.26 -3.07 11.45
CA MET A 125 -12.05 -3.35 10.29
C MET A 125 -12.94 -2.14 10.07
N PRO A 126 -12.95 -1.53 8.88
CA PRO A 126 -13.79 -0.38 8.62
C PRO A 126 -15.26 -0.75 8.84
N ASP A 127 -15.97 -0.01 9.69
CA ASP A 127 -17.40 -0.25 9.99
C ASP A 127 -18.31 -0.24 8.75
N LYS A 128 -17.84 0.36 7.64
CA LYS A 128 -18.54 0.37 6.35
C LYS A 128 -17.55 0.21 5.21
N ILE A 129 -17.63 -0.92 4.51
CA ILE A 129 -16.91 -1.14 3.24
C ILE A 129 -17.71 -0.47 2.14
N ALA A 130 -17.05 0.40 1.37
CA ALA A 130 -17.66 1.11 0.24
C ALA A 130 -17.89 0.14 -0.94
N GLN A 131 -18.93 -0.69 -0.84
CA GLN A 131 -19.38 -1.53 -1.94
C GLN A 131 -20.30 -0.74 -2.85
N ARG A 132 -20.12 -0.89 -4.16
CA ARG A 132 -21.03 -0.33 -5.17
C ARG A 132 -22.40 -0.98 -5.00
N LYS A 133 -23.43 -0.16 -4.81
CA LYS A 133 -24.84 -0.56 -4.73
C LYS A 133 -25.58 -0.01 -5.94
N ARG A 134 -26.72 -0.61 -6.29
CA ARG A 134 -27.58 -0.07 -7.34
C ARG A 134 -28.19 1.25 -6.84
N CYS A 135 -28.14 2.30 -7.66
CA CYS A 135 -28.74 3.59 -7.31
C CYS A 135 -30.22 3.58 -7.68
N GLU A 136 -31.10 3.87 -6.72
CA GLU A 136 -32.55 3.96 -6.95
C GLU A 136 -32.96 5.30 -7.57
N ASP A 137 -32.22 6.37 -7.30
CA ASP A 137 -32.48 7.74 -7.81
C ASP A 137 -31.79 8.05 -9.15
N PHE A 138 -31.29 7.03 -9.86
CA PHE A 138 -30.39 7.25 -11.01
C PHE A 138 -31.01 8.10 -12.13
N ASP A 139 -32.32 8.03 -12.34
CA ASP A 139 -33.04 8.79 -13.39
C ASP A 139 -32.79 10.31 -13.30
N LYS A 140 -32.63 10.85 -12.08
CA LYS A 140 -32.32 12.28 -11.84
C LYS A 140 -30.91 12.63 -12.28
N PHE A 141 -29.97 11.71 -12.11
CA PHE A 141 -28.54 11.92 -12.40
C PHE A 141 -28.18 11.52 -13.84
N GLU A 142 -28.96 10.64 -14.48
CA GLU A 142 -28.76 10.24 -15.87
C GLU A 142 -28.74 11.44 -16.82
N GLN A 143 -29.65 12.40 -16.61
CA GLN A 143 -29.67 13.64 -17.40
C GLN A 143 -28.38 14.44 -17.26
N LEU A 144 -27.81 14.48 -16.05
CA LEU A 144 -26.56 15.19 -15.79
C LEU A 144 -25.36 14.51 -16.48
N PHE A 145 -25.32 13.18 -16.51
CA PHE A 145 -24.29 12.45 -17.27
C PHE A 145 -24.41 12.67 -18.77
N LYS A 146 -25.63 12.63 -19.32
CA LYS A 146 -25.88 12.94 -20.74
C LYS A 146 -25.46 14.36 -21.11
N ALA A 147 -25.80 15.34 -20.27
CA ALA A 147 -25.36 16.72 -20.44
C ALA A 147 -23.83 16.82 -20.39
N CYS A 148 -23.19 16.20 -19.40
CA CYS A 148 -21.74 16.18 -19.24
C CYS A 148 -21.03 15.59 -20.48
N HIS A 149 -21.55 14.49 -21.04
CA HIS A 149 -20.99 13.88 -22.24
C HIS A 149 -21.14 14.79 -23.48
N SER A 150 -22.29 15.45 -23.63
CA SER A 150 -22.52 16.43 -24.70
C SER A 150 -21.61 17.66 -24.59
N GLU A 151 -21.34 18.10 -23.36
CA GLU A 151 -20.46 19.24 -23.06
C GLU A 151 -18.97 18.90 -23.22
N LEU A 152 -18.58 17.66 -22.92
CA LEU A 152 -17.24 17.15 -23.21
C LEU A 152 -16.99 17.04 -24.72
N THR A 153 -17.99 16.59 -25.47
CA THR A 153 -17.90 16.45 -26.94
C THR A 153 -17.85 17.81 -27.63
N SER A 154 -18.62 18.78 -27.13
CA SER A 154 -18.60 20.16 -27.64
C SER A 154 -17.40 20.99 -27.17
N GLY A 155 -16.56 20.45 -26.26
CA GLY A 155 -15.37 21.12 -25.73
C GLY A 155 -15.65 22.22 -24.72
N ILE A 156 -16.90 22.32 -24.23
CA ILE A 156 -17.29 23.24 -23.16
C ILE A 156 -16.66 22.79 -21.82
N ARG A 157 -16.70 21.48 -21.56
CA ARG A 157 -16.04 20.84 -20.42
C ARG A 157 -14.72 20.21 -20.84
N GLU A 158 -13.74 20.28 -19.95
CA GLU A 158 -12.37 19.80 -20.19
C GLU A 158 -11.99 18.75 -19.14
N ALA A 159 -11.50 17.59 -19.58
CA ALA A 159 -11.01 16.54 -18.69
C ALA A 159 -9.51 16.73 -18.44
N ARG A 160 -9.13 17.06 -17.20
CA ARG A 160 -7.73 17.24 -16.79
C ARG A 160 -7.28 16.17 -15.80
N PRO A 161 -5.96 15.89 -15.70
CA PRO A 161 -5.43 15.02 -14.66
C PRO A 161 -5.82 15.51 -13.27
N PHE A 162 -6.18 14.58 -12.38
CA PHE A 162 -6.50 14.89 -11.00
C PHE A 162 -5.23 15.28 -10.22
N THR A 163 -5.19 16.47 -9.61
CA THR A 163 -4.00 16.98 -8.92
C THR A 163 -4.14 17.08 -7.41
N GLY A 164 -5.35 17.22 -6.86
CA GLY A 164 -5.53 17.49 -5.43
C GLY A 164 -6.85 17.04 -4.82
N GLU A 165 -6.82 16.51 -3.59
CA GLU A 165 -8.01 16.14 -2.79
C GLU A 165 -8.97 17.32 -2.58
N GLN A 166 -8.45 18.56 -2.56
CA GLN A 166 -9.24 19.79 -2.37
C GLN A 166 -10.19 20.10 -3.54
N GLN A 167 -9.95 19.47 -4.69
CA GLN A 167 -10.77 19.61 -5.89
C GLN A 167 -12.05 18.77 -5.83
N ILE A 168 -12.14 17.84 -4.87
CA ILE A 168 -13.32 17.01 -4.67
C ILE A 168 -14.37 17.82 -3.90
N LYS A 169 -15.38 18.27 -4.64
CA LYS A 169 -16.49 19.09 -4.16
C LYS A 169 -17.81 18.49 -4.66
N PRO A 170 -18.95 18.77 -3.98
CA PRO A 170 -20.25 18.29 -4.44
C PRO A 170 -20.61 18.95 -5.77
N GLY A 171 -21.20 18.18 -6.68
CA GLY A 171 -21.57 18.64 -8.02
C GLY A 171 -20.53 18.39 -9.11
N HIS A 172 -19.36 17.84 -8.77
CA HIS A 172 -18.27 17.65 -9.72
C HIS A 172 -18.23 16.25 -10.31
N PHE A 173 -17.69 16.17 -11.53
CA PHE A 173 -17.50 14.93 -12.27
C PHE A 173 -16.03 14.52 -12.31
N PHE A 174 -15.81 13.22 -12.17
CA PHE A 174 -14.51 12.57 -12.23
C PHE A 174 -14.61 11.35 -13.13
N ILE A 175 -13.50 10.91 -13.69
CA ILE A 175 -13.39 9.67 -14.45
C ILE A 175 -12.54 8.72 -13.60
N LEU A 176 -13.12 7.58 -13.26
CA LEU A 176 -12.51 6.55 -12.42
C LEU A 176 -12.61 5.20 -13.13
N HIS A 177 -11.48 4.61 -13.47
CA HIS A 177 -11.33 3.39 -14.27
C HIS A 177 -12.13 3.46 -15.58
N GLY A 178 -12.10 4.61 -16.25
CA GLY A 178 -12.88 4.87 -17.48
C GLY A 178 -14.39 5.04 -17.30
N ILE A 179 -14.92 5.02 -16.06
CA ILE A 179 -16.34 5.27 -15.77
C ILE A 179 -16.48 6.68 -15.18
N THR A 180 -17.46 7.46 -15.67
CA THR A 180 -17.75 8.78 -15.09
C THR A 180 -18.42 8.62 -13.72
N ALA A 181 -17.86 9.27 -12.71
CA ALA A 181 -18.37 9.37 -11.36
C ALA A 181 -18.78 10.83 -11.05
N TYR A 182 -19.93 11.00 -10.43
CA TYR A 182 -20.49 12.27 -9.97
C TYR A 182 -20.55 12.30 -8.46
N VAL A 183 -20.05 13.37 -7.84
CA VAL A 183 -20.12 13.55 -6.37
C VAL A 183 -21.43 14.25 -6.03
N ALA A 184 -22.43 13.49 -5.58
CA ALA A 184 -23.74 14.05 -5.26
C ALA A 184 -23.75 14.82 -3.93
N GLU A 185 -23.07 14.28 -2.92
CA GLU A 185 -23.06 14.86 -1.58
C GLU A 185 -21.72 14.62 -0.88
N VAL A 186 -21.27 15.62 -0.13
CA VAL A 186 -20.12 15.53 0.78
C VAL A 186 -20.65 15.64 2.20
N GLY A 187 -20.56 14.56 2.96
CA GLY A 187 -20.95 14.51 4.36
C GLY A 187 -19.98 15.26 5.27
N GLU A 188 -20.16 15.07 6.58
CA GLU A 188 -19.37 15.79 7.59
C GLU A 188 -17.87 15.51 7.49
N LYS A 189 -17.08 16.57 7.68
CA LYS A 189 -15.63 16.55 7.66
C LYS A 189 -15.11 16.12 9.03
N GLU A 190 -14.68 14.86 9.16
CA GLU A 190 -14.00 14.34 10.34
C GLU A 190 -12.49 14.53 10.22
N VAL A 191 -11.85 15.05 11.28
CA VAL A 191 -10.38 15.11 11.35
C VAL A 191 -9.88 13.87 12.07
N LYS A 192 -9.30 12.92 11.34
CA LYS A 192 -8.60 11.75 11.92
C LYS A 192 -7.11 11.87 11.65
N ASN A 193 -6.28 11.80 12.69
CA ASN A 193 -4.82 11.93 12.62
C ASN A 193 -4.34 13.21 11.91
N GLY A 194 -4.95 14.36 12.23
CA GLY A 194 -4.59 15.66 11.65
C GLY A 194 -4.95 15.84 10.18
N LYS A 195 -5.67 14.89 9.58
CA LYS A 195 -6.14 14.94 8.18
C LYS A 195 -7.66 14.94 8.13
N VAL A 196 -8.20 15.85 7.32
CA VAL A 196 -9.64 15.98 7.09
C VAL A 196 -10.09 14.85 6.17
N ASN A 197 -11.14 14.12 6.54
CA ASN A 197 -11.77 13.12 5.71
C ASN A 197 -13.29 13.31 5.77
N ALA A 198 -13.99 13.05 4.67
CA ALA A 198 -15.44 13.16 4.60
C ALA A 198 -16.00 11.94 3.88
N ARG A 199 -17.24 11.55 4.21
CA ARG A 199 -17.97 10.54 3.43
C ARG A 199 -18.59 11.21 2.21
N LEU A 200 -18.49 10.56 1.06
CA LEU A 200 -18.99 11.03 -0.22
C LEU A 200 -20.04 10.06 -0.74
N ARG A 201 -21.17 10.59 -1.23
CA ARG A 201 -22.08 9.83 -2.07
C ARG A 201 -21.66 10.02 -3.53
N CYS A 202 -20.95 9.04 -4.06
CA CYS A 202 -20.53 9.03 -5.46
C CYS A 202 -21.50 8.18 -6.29
N ILE A 203 -21.99 8.74 -7.37
CA ILE A 203 -22.87 8.08 -8.33
C ILE A 203 -22.08 7.82 -9.60
N PHE A 204 -22.17 6.63 -10.15
CA PHE A 204 -21.46 6.23 -11.36
C PHE A 204 -22.43 6.16 -12.53
N GLU A 205 -21.91 6.47 -13.72
CA GLU A 205 -22.65 6.44 -15.00
C GLU A 205 -23.31 5.09 -15.29
N ASN A 206 -22.77 3.99 -14.77
CA ASN A 206 -23.33 2.64 -14.91
C ASN A 206 -24.53 2.36 -13.98
N GLY A 207 -25.13 3.37 -13.36
CA GLY A 207 -26.30 3.21 -12.48
C GLY A 207 -25.97 2.68 -11.08
N THR A 208 -24.69 2.70 -10.67
CA THR A 208 -24.29 2.31 -9.32
C THR A 208 -23.94 3.53 -8.47
N GLU A 209 -24.13 3.44 -7.16
CA GLU A 209 -23.65 4.42 -6.20
C GLU A 209 -22.71 3.77 -5.19
N SER A 210 -21.76 4.53 -4.68
CA SER A 210 -20.85 4.10 -3.62
C SER A 210 -20.71 5.20 -2.58
N ASN A 211 -20.71 4.79 -1.31
CA ASN A 211 -20.44 5.69 -0.20
C ASN A 211 -18.95 5.58 0.16
N MET A 212 -18.13 6.39 -0.51
CA MET A 212 -16.67 6.34 -0.42
C MET A 212 -16.15 7.43 0.51
N LEU A 213 -14.99 7.20 1.13
CA LEU A 213 -14.29 8.29 1.80
C LEU A 213 -13.62 9.18 0.75
N LEU A 214 -13.57 10.49 1.01
CA LEU A 214 -12.93 11.48 0.14
C LEU A 214 -11.50 11.08 -0.20
N ARG A 215 -10.74 10.66 0.81
CA ARG A 215 -9.36 10.23 0.63
C ARG A 215 -9.23 8.91 -0.13
N SER A 216 -10.21 8.01 0.00
CA SER A 216 -10.25 6.77 -0.78
C SER A 216 -10.47 7.07 -2.25
N LEU A 217 -11.44 7.94 -2.59
CA LEU A 217 -11.69 8.38 -3.96
C LEU A 217 -10.45 9.06 -4.54
N ALA A 218 -9.83 9.98 -3.80
CA ALA A 218 -8.60 10.64 -4.25
C ALA A 218 -7.45 9.65 -4.49
N THR A 219 -7.25 8.70 -3.57
CA THR A 219 -6.20 7.68 -3.72
C THR A 219 -6.45 6.78 -4.92
N GLU A 220 -7.70 6.43 -5.20
CA GLU A 220 -8.04 5.66 -6.41
C GLU A 220 -7.81 6.48 -7.68
N LEU A 221 -8.19 7.76 -7.70
CA LEU A 221 -7.93 8.67 -8.82
C LEU A 221 -6.43 8.90 -9.08
N TYR A 222 -5.59 8.90 -8.04
CA TYR A 222 -4.14 9.01 -8.20
C TYR A 222 -3.49 7.73 -8.71
N LYS A 223 -4.04 6.56 -8.35
CA LYS A 223 -3.52 5.26 -8.78
C LYS A 223 -3.91 4.92 -10.22
N ASP A 224 -5.06 5.44 -10.65
CA ASP A 224 -5.62 5.16 -11.95
C ASP A 224 -5.04 6.12 -13.00
N GLU A 225 -4.44 5.55 -14.05
CA GLU A 225 -3.91 6.32 -15.19
C GLU A 225 -5.02 7.04 -15.97
N THR A 226 -6.27 6.55 -15.88
CA THR A 226 -7.44 7.19 -16.47
C THR A 226 -8.11 8.21 -15.55
N GLY A 227 -7.55 8.42 -14.35
CA GLY A 227 -8.02 9.33 -13.31
C GLY A 227 -8.02 10.79 -13.77
N ARG A 228 -9.19 11.29 -14.17
CA ARG A 228 -9.35 12.68 -14.64
C ARG A 228 -10.48 13.37 -13.90
N ARG A 229 -10.33 14.67 -13.66
CA ARG A 229 -11.40 15.56 -13.23
C ARG A 229 -11.99 16.24 -14.46
N ILE A 230 -13.31 16.29 -14.54
CA ILE A 230 -14.02 17.04 -15.56
C ILE A 230 -14.33 18.42 -14.98
N LEU A 231 -13.77 19.46 -15.59
CA LEU A 231 -13.94 20.85 -15.19
C LEU A 231 -15.17 21.46 -15.88
N ASP A 232 -15.99 22.18 -15.12
CA ASP A 232 -17.07 22.99 -15.67
C ASP A 232 -16.55 24.33 -16.22
N HIS A 233 -17.27 24.94 -17.16
CA HIS A 233 -16.94 26.20 -17.79
C HIS A 233 -16.80 27.35 -16.79
N GLN A 234 -17.68 27.42 -15.79
CA GLN A 234 -17.63 28.45 -14.75
C GLN A 234 -16.41 28.28 -13.83
N GLU A 235 -16.06 27.03 -13.52
CA GLU A 235 -14.89 26.73 -12.70
C GLU A 235 -13.58 26.95 -13.44
N LYS A 236 -13.55 26.73 -14.76
CA LYS A 236 -12.39 27.10 -15.59
C LYS A 236 -12.06 28.59 -15.45
N ALA A 237 -13.08 29.44 -15.38
CA ALA A 237 -12.89 30.87 -15.16
C ALA A 237 -12.41 31.17 -13.73
N LEU A 238 -12.93 30.48 -12.71
CA LEU A 238 -12.54 30.67 -11.31
C LEU A 238 -11.12 30.16 -11.00
N GLU A 239 -10.74 28.96 -11.48
CA GLU A 239 -9.37 28.46 -11.33
C GLU A 239 -8.36 29.33 -12.10
N ALA A 240 -8.75 29.87 -13.26
CA ALA A 240 -7.92 30.86 -13.96
C ALA A 240 -7.69 32.14 -13.15
N LEU A 241 -8.65 32.53 -12.32
CA LEU A 241 -8.51 33.66 -11.38
C LEU A 241 -7.66 33.29 -10.16
N GLU A 242 -7.72 32.04 -9.68
CA GLU A 242 -6.89 31.52 -8.58
C GLU A 242 -5.42 31.30 -9.00
N LEU A 243 -5.16 31.13 -10.30
CA LEU A 243 -3.81 31.02 -10.87
C LEU A 243 -3.05 32.36 -10.92
N ILE A 244 -3.71 33.48 -10.61
CA ILE A 244 -3.07 34.80 -10.55
C ILE A 244 -2.10 34.82 -9.36
N LYS A 245 -0.80 34.93 -9.66
CA LYS A 245 0.26 34.98 -8.63
C LYS A 245 0.56 36.42 -8.25
N SER A 246 1.21 36.62 -7.10
CA SER A 246 1.65 37.95 -6.64
C SER A 246 2.68 38.63 -7.56
N GLU A 247 3.29 37.85 -8.45
CA GLU A 247 4.23 38.29 -9.48
C GLU A 247 3.55 38.75 -10.79
N ASP A 248 2.23 38.52 -10.94
CA ASP A 248 1.49 38.97 -12.12
C ASP A 248 1.22 40.48 -12.10
N VAL A 249 1.38 41.10 -13.27
CA VAL A 249 1.23 42.54 -13.43
C VAL A 249 -0.25 42.91 -13.43
N LYS A 250 -0.68 43.69 -12.43
CA LYS A 250 -2.04 44.26 -12.37
C LYS A 250 -2.27 45.19 -13.56
N SER A 251 -3.13 44.79 -14.49
CA SER A 251 -3.47 45.61 -15.67
C SER A 251 -4.39 46.78 -15.31
N GLY A 252 -5.40 46.54 -14.46
CA GLY A 252 -6.37 47.55 -14.03
C GLY A 252 -7.46 46.98 -13.14
N HIS A 253 -8.52 47.76 -12.92
CA HIS A 253 -9.67 47.43 -12.09
C HIS A 253 -10.91 47.23 -12.98
N LEU A 254 -11.58 46.10 -12.82
CA LEU A 254 -12.92 45.89 -13.36
C LEU A 254 -13.94 46.39 -12.33
N TYR A 255 -14.87 47.25 -12.74
CA TYR A 255 -15.93 47.76 -11.87
C TYR A 255 -17.30 47.38 -12.42
N ILE A 256 -18.24 47.13 -11.51
CA ILE A 256 -19.63 46.77 -11.79
C ILE A 256 -20.50 47.84 -11.12
N LEU A 257 -21.25 48.59 -11.92
CA LEU A 257 -22.19 49.61 -11.45
C LEU A 257 -23.62 49.06 -11.56
N SER A 258 -24.36 49.12 -10.46
CA SER A 258 -25.81 48.99 -10.47
C SER A 258 -26.44 50.37 -10.63
N SER A 259 -27.48 50.48 -11.45
CA SER A 259 -28.27 51.71 -11.52
C SER A 259 -29.00 51.93 -10.20
N LEU A 260 -28.91 53.14 -9.65
CA LEU A 260 -29.76 53.62 -8.55
C LEU A 260 -30.92 54.50 -9.06
N SER A 261 -31.14 54.54 -10.38
CA SER A 261 -32.20 55.38 -10.94
C SER A 261 -33.58 54.85 -10.53
N GLN A 262 -34.45 55.78 -10.15
CA GLN A 262 -35.87 55.53 -9.82
C GLN A 262 -36.77 55.53 -11.06
N ASP A 263 -36.20 55.65 -12.27
CA ASP A 263 -36.96 55.63 -13.50
C ASP A 263 -37.61 54.25 -13.72
N PRO A 264 -38.94 54.18 -13.92
CA PRO A 264 -39.66 52.91 -14.02
C PRO A 264 -39.25 52.06 -15.23
N GLY A 265 -38.68 52.66 -16.28
CA GLY A 265 -38.13 51.93 -17.43
C GLY A 265 -36.76 51.27 -17.17
N ILE A 266 -36.05 51.68 -16.12
CA ILE A 266 -34.71 51.18 -15.77
C ILE A 266 -34.79 50.28 -14.53
N SER A 267 -35.60 50.67 -13.55
CA SER A 267 -35.85 49.89 -12.32
C SER A 267 -36.61 48.58 -12.58
N SER A 268 -37.34 48.46 -13.70
CA SER A 268 -38.08 47.24 -14.06
C SER A 268 -37.20 46.15 -14.71
N ILE A 269 -35.95 46.48 -15.07
CA ILE A 269 -35.03 45.54 -15.71
C ILE A 269 -34.23 44.83 -14.62
N GLU A 270 -34.53 43.55 -14.40
CA GLU A 270 -33.76 42.70 -13.50
C GLU A 270 -32.32 42.50 -14.02
N ASN A 271 -31.33 42.59 -13.13
CA ASN A 271 -29.91 42.39 -13.41
C ASN A 271 -29.25 43.40 -14.38
N LEU A 272 -29.71 44.66 -14.39
CA LEU A 272 -29.06 45.72 -15.16
C LEU A 272 -27.76 46.20 -14.50
N TYR A 273 -26.62 45.75 -15.04
CA TYR A 273 -25.29 46.15 -14.59
C TYR A 273 -24.46 46.75 -15.72
N LYS A 274 -23.73 47.83 -15.42
CA LYS A 274 -22.69 48.36 -16.30
C LYS A 274 -21.33 47.84 -15.83
N ILE A 275 -20.69 47.04 -16.67
CA ILE A 275 -19.33 46.53 -16.45
C ILE A 275 -18.36 47.45 -17.20
N GLY A 276 -17.33 47.93 -16.50
CA GLY A 276 -16.32 48.79 -17.09
C GLY A 276 -14.92 48.47 -16.58
N TYR A 277 -13.92 48.95 -17.31
CA TYR A 277 -12.51 48.79 -16.98
C TYR A 277 -11.89 50.16 -16.69
N SER A 278 -11.08 50.25 -15.65
CA SER A 278 -10.36 51.46 -15.26
C SER A 278 -8.93 51.14 -14.87
N THR A 279 -7.97 51.91 -15.36
CA THR A 279 -6.57 51.83 -14.90
C THR A 279 -6.38 52.48 -13.52
N VAL A 280 -7.30 53.34 -13.10
CA VAL A 280 -7.30 54.03 -11.81
C VAL A 280 -8.20 53.28 -10.81
N PRO A 281 -7.82 53.17 -9.52
CA PRO A 281 -8.67 52.56 -8.50
C PRO A 281 -10.04 53.25 -8.43
N VAL A 282 -11.11 52.46 -8.50
CA VAL A 282 -12.49 52.94 -8.42
C VAL A 282 -12.99 52.73 -6.99
N VAL A 283 -13.38 53.82 -6.33
CA VAL A 283 -13.89 53.77 -4.95
C VAL A 283 -15.32 53.22 -4.96
N LYS A 284 -15.60 52.24 -4.10
CA LYS A 284 -16.95 51.72 -3.91
C LYS A 284 -17.83 52.80 -3.30
N GLN A 285 -18.73 53.38 -4.10
CA GLN A 285 -19.81 54.20 -3.60
C GLN A 285 -20.95 53.29 -3.15
N ARG A 286 -21.47 53.54 -1.94
CA ARG A 286 -22.60 52.80 -1.35
C ARG A 286 -23.92 53.32 -1.88
#